data_AF-A0A357MKF1-F1
#
_entry.id   AF-A0A357MKF1-F1
#
_cell.length_a   1.000
_cell.length_b   1.000
_cell.length_c   1.000
_cell.angle_alpha   90.00
_cell.angle_beta   90.00
_cell.angle_gamma   90.00
#
_symmetry.space_group_name_H-M   'P 1'
#
loop_
_entity.id
_entity.type
_entity.pdbx_description
1 polymer ?
#
loop_
_entity_poly.entity_id
_entity_poly.type
_entity_poly.pdbx_seq_one_letter_code
_entity_poly.pdbx_strand_id
1 'polypeptide(L)'
;VEALRLAGAREAPARESTDVCLPPFETVARMPALRGNGADLLIDGQAGFGAIFSAIDAAEDYILAQFYILRDDDLGRAFADRL
;
A
#
# COMPACT_ATOMS: atom_id res chain seq x y z
N VAL A 1 -10.07 1.50 17.48
CA VAL A 1 -11.55 1.58 17.41
C VAL A 1 -12.13 0.19 17.20
N GLU A 2 -13.25 -0.13 17.84
CA GLU A 2 -13.88 -1.47 17.83
C GLU A 2 -14.08 -2.06 16.43
N ALA A 3 -14.39 -1.23 15.43
CA ALA A 3 -14.51 -1.63 14.04
C ALA A 3 -13.24 -2.30 13.46
N LEU A 4 -12.05 -1.77 13.77
CA LEU A 4 -10.79 -2.36 13.30
C LEU A 4 -10.54 -3.73 13.94
N ARG A 5 -10.87 -3.89 15.22
CA ARG A 5 -10.75 -5.19 15.91
C ARG A 5 -11.70 -6.24 15.32
N LEU A 6 -12.92 -5.84 14.99
CA LEU A 6 -13.91 -6.73 14.35
C LEU A 6 -13.47 -7.12 12.93
N ALA A 7 -12.92 -6.20 12.15
CA ALA A 7 -12.36 -6.48 10.83
C ALA A 7 -11.19 -7.46 10.92
N GLY A 8 -10.24 -7.24 11.82
CA GLY A 8 -9.11 -8.14 12.05
C GLY A 8 -9.54 -9.57 12.42
N ALA A 9 -10.58 -9.73 13.24
CA ALA A 9 -11.08 -11.06 13.60
C ALA A 9 -11.73 -11.80 12.41
N ARG A 10 -12.37 -11.08 11.49
CA ARG A 10 -13.06 -11.67 10.33
C ARG A 10 -12.13 -11.94 9.17
N GLU A 11 -11.21 -11.02 8.93
CA GLU A 11 -10.35 -10.97 7.74
C GLU A 11 -8.89 -11.31 8.04
N ALA A 12 -8.59 -11.93 9.18
CA ALA A 12 -7.23 -12.37 9.47
C ALA A 12 -6.69 -13.28 8.36
N PRO A 13 -5.40 -13.15 7.99
CA PRO A 13 -4.74 -14.10 7.11
C PRO A 13 -4.68 -15.49 7.76
N ALA A 14 -4.72 -16.53 6.93
CA ALA A 14 -4.55 -17.89 7.41
C ALA A 14 -3.15 -18.05 7.99
N ARG A 15 -3.01 -18.78 9.09
CA ARG A 15 -1.71 -18.90 9.78
C ARG A 15 -0.63 -19.56 8.90
N GLU A 16 -1.06 -20.33 7.91
CA GLU A 16 -0.25 -21.02 6.90
C GLU A 16 0.03 -20.18 5.65
N SER A 17 -0.56 -18.98 5.54
CA SER A 17 -0.38 -18.13 4.35
C SER A 17 0.84 -17.22 4.41
N THR A 18 1.64 -17.25 5.49
CA THR A 18 2.85 -16.43 5.61
C THR A 18 3.83 -16.98 6.65
N ASP A 19 5.12 -16.92 6.35
CA ASP A 19 6.21 -17.23 7.29
C ASP A 19 6.54 -16.04 8.21
N VAL A 20 5.83 -14.91 8.07
CA VAL A 20 6.06 -13.69 8.86
C VAL A 20 5.28 -13.75 10.17
N CYS A 21 5.97 -13.48 11.29
CA CYS A 21 5.31 -13.27 12.59
C CYS A 21 4.60 -11.91 12.60
N LEU A 22 3.29 -11.89 12.34
CA LEU A 22 2.47 -10.68 12.23
C LEU A 22 2.26 -9.86 13.52
N PRO A 23 2.08 -10.45 14.73
CA PRO A 23 1.67 -9.69 15.92
C PRO A 23 2.56 -8.49 16.31
N PRO A 24 3.91 -8.55 16.19
CA PRO A 24 4.75 -7.38 16.41
C PRO A 24 4.45 -6.23 15.43
N PHE A 25 4.23 -6.52 14.15
CA PHE A 25 3.91 -5.51 13.15
C PHE A 25 2.53 -4.89 13.38
N GLU A 26 1.53 -5.71 13.72
CA GLU A 26 0.19 -5.21 14.07
C GLU A 26 0.22 -4.28 15.28
N THR A 27 1.07 -4.58 16.26
CA THR A 27 1.26 -3.75 17.46
C THR A 27 1.86 -2.38 17.10
N VAL A 28 2.91 -2.36 16.28
CA VAL A 28 3.57 -1.12 15.83
C VAL A 28 2.64 -0.28 14.95
N ALA A 29 1.94 -0.92 14.02
CA ALA A 29 1.00 -0.27 13.11
C ALA A 29 -0.29 0.18 13.80
N ARG A 30 -0.62 -0.39 14.97
CA ARG A 30 -1.91 -0.25 15.65
C ARG A 30 -3.10 -0.63 14.75
N MET A 31 -2.87 -1.56 13.82
CA MET A 31 -3.82 -2.06 12.83
C MET A 31 -3.65 -3.58 12.66
N PRO A 32 -4.74 -4.35 12.49
CA PRO A 32 -4.64 -5.78 12.20
C PRO A 32 -4.14 -6.02 10.77
N ALA A 33 -3.46 -7.14 10.56
CA ALA A 33 -3.19 -7.65 9.22
C ALA A 33 -4.49 -8.23 8.64
N LEU A 34 -4.71 -7.99 7.34
CA LEU A 34 -5.91 -8.45 6.63
C LEU A 34 -5.50 -9.31 5.43
N ARG A 35 -6.24 -10.38 5.18
CA ARG A 35 -6.11 -11.22 3.98
C ARG A 35 -6.55 -10.49 2.72
N GLY A 36 -6.20 -11.06 1.56
CA GLY A 36 -6.57 -10.50 0.25
C GLY A 36 -5.68 -9.33 -0.21
N ASN A 37 -4.69 -8.95 0.59
CA ASN A 37 -3.67 -7.99 0.21
C ASN A 37 -2.43 -8.72 -0.32
N GLY A 38 -1.83 -8.18 -1.37
CA GLY A 38 -0.51 -8.55 -1.87
C GLY A 38 0.46 -7.39 -1.69
N ALA A 39 1.74 -7.70 -1.56
CA ALA A 39 2.79 -6.69 -1.50
C ALA A 39 4.03 -7.19 -2.24
N ASP A 40 4.54 -6.35 -3.13
CA ASP A 40 5.83 -6.56 -3.79
C ASP A 40 6.85 -5.56 -3.21
N LEU A 41 8.01 -6.07 -2.82
CA LEU A 41 9.09 -5.24 -2.32
C LEU A 41 9.86 -4.62 -3.49
N LEU A 42 9.61 -3.33 -3.72
CA LEU A 42 10.33 -2.52 -4.70
C LEU A 42 11.48 -1.78 -4.01
N ILE A 43 12.70 -2.02 -4.45
CA ILE A 43 13.89 -1.42 -3.87
C ILE A 43 14.19 -0.08 -4.56
N ASP A 44 14.44 0.94 -3.73
CA ASP A 44 14.74 2.32 -4.14
C ASP A 44 13.62 3.05 -4.91
N GLY A 45 13.86 4.33 -5.17
CA GLY A 45 12.87 5.21 -5.82
C GLY A 45 12.59 4.85 -7.27
N GLN A 46 13.58 4.39 -8.04
CA GLN A 46 13.39 4.13 -9.47
C GLN A 46 12.37 3.02 -9.73
N ALA A 47 12.47 1.89 -9.01
CA ALA A 47 11.50 0.82 -9.13
C ALA A 47 10.12 1.24 -8.57
N GLY A 48 10.10 1.93 -7.42
CA GLY A 48 8.87 2.41 -6.80
C GLY A 48 8.07 3.37 -7.69
N PHE A 49 8.70 4.43 -8.20
CA PHE A 49 8.03 5.40 -9.08
C PHE A 49 7.68 4.82 -10.43
N GLY A 50 8.50 3.92 -10.99
CA GLY A 50 8.17 3.20 -12.22
C GLY A 50 6.87 2.38 -12.09
N ALA A 51 6.70 1.67 -10.97
CA ALA A 51 5.48 0.93 -10.68
C ALA A 51 4.26 1.85 -10.45
N ILE A 52 4.45 2.96 -9.71
CA ILE A 52 3.39 3.96 -9.50
C ILE A 52 2.90 4.54 -10.82
N PHE A 53 3.81 4.99 -11.70
CA PHE A 53 3.41 5.56 -12.99
C PHE A 53 2.73 4.54 -13.89
N SER A 54 3.24 3.30 -13.93
CA SER A 54 2.59 2.22 -14.69
C SER A 54 1.18 1.92 -14.18
N ALA A 55 0.96 1.98 -12.86
CA ALA A 55 -0.36 1.78 -12.26
C ALA A 55 -1.31 2.95 -12.55
N ILE A 56 -0.81 4.18 -12.59
CA ILE A 56 -1.59 5.37 -12.99
C ILE A 56 -2.01 5.25 -14.46
N ASP A 57 -1.06 4.96 -15.35
CA ASP A 57 -1.29 4.86 -16.79
C ASP A 57 -2.30 3.74 -17.16
N ALA A 58 -2.43 2.71 -16.31
CA ALA A 58 -3.34 1.59 -16.49
C ALA A 58 -4.69 1.74 -15.78
N ALA A 59 -4.90 2.78 -14.96
CA ALA A 59 -6.14 2.95 -14.22
C ALA A 59 -7.30 3.40 -15.14
N GLU A 60 -8.45 2.74 -15.03
CA GLU A 60 -9.61 3.01 -15.90
C GLU A 60 -10.70 3.85 -15.22
N ASP A 61 -10.93 3.65 -13.92
CA ASP A 61 -12.07 4.25 -13.21
C ASP A 61 -11.66 5.41 -12.28
N TYR A 62 -10.70 5.18 -11.37
CA TYR A 62 -10.24 6.18 -10.43
C TYR A 62 -8.87 5.82 -9.84
N ILE A 63 -8.16 6.86 -9.37
CA ILE A 63 -6.89 6.74 -8.65
C ILE A 63 -7.06 7.34 -7.27
N LEU A 64 -6.65 6.59 -6.23
CA LEU A 64 -6.51 7.12 -4.88
C LEU A 64 -5.03 7.26 -4.55
N ALA A 65 -4.52 8.50 -4.60
CA ALA A 65 -3.14 8.81 -4.29
C ALA A 65 -3.01 9.36 -2.86
N GLN A 66 -2.12 8.77 -2.06
CA GLN A 66 -1.74 9.27 -0.73
C GLN A 66 -0.23 9.47 -0.69
N PHE A 67 0.20 10.70 -0.41
CA PHE A 67 1.62 11.07 -0.35
C PHE A 67 1.87 11.98 0.85
N TYR A 68 3.10 11.94 1.38
CA TYR A 68 3.52 12.87 2.42
C TYR A 68 3.88 14.25 1.85
N ILE A 69 4.62 14.28 0.73
CA ILE A 69 4.99 15.50 0.00
C ILE A 69 4.92 15.22 -1.50
N LEU A 70 4.23 16.09 -2.23
CA LEU A 70 4.33 16.22 -3.68
C LEU A 70 4.99 17.58 -3.97
N ARG A 71 6.12 17.58 -4.67
CA ARG A 71 6.90 18.80 -4.95
C ARG A 71 6.76 19.17 -6.42
N ASP A 72 6.95 20.45 -6.75
CA ASP A 72 7.08 20.90 -8.13
C ASP A 72 8.51 20.67 -8.67
N ASP A 73 8.89 19.40 -8.75
CA ASP A 73 10.11 18.94 -9.40
C ASP A 73 9.77 18.01 -10.58
N ASP A 74 10.79 17.45 -11.23
CA ASP A 74 10.58 16.61 -12.42
C ASP A 74 9.67 15.41 -12.11
N LEU A 75 9.76 14.88 -10.89
CA LEU A 75 8.98 13.73 -10.48
C LEU A 75 7.53 14.11 -10.18
N GLY A 76 7.30 15.20 -9.45
CA GLY A 76 5.95 15.66 -9.16
C GLY A 76 5.22 16.20 -10.39
N ARG A 77 5.94 16.82 -11.33
CA ARG A 77 5.38 17.18 -12.65
C ARG A 77 5.01 15.94 -13.45
N ALA A 78 5.90 14.94 -13.52
CA ALA A 78 5.61 13.67 -14.18
C ALA A 78 4.42 12.93 -13.55
N PHE A 79 4.21 13.04 -12.24
CA PHE A 79 3.04 12.50 -11.55
C PHE A 79 1.77 13.26 -11.95
N ALA A 80 1.81 14.60 -11.96
CA ALA A 80 0.68 15.43 -12.35
C ALA A 80 0.28 15.24 -13.82
N ASP A 81 1.25 15.09 -14.72
CA ASP A 81 1.00 14.90 -16.17
C ASP A 81 0.30 13.57 -16.50
N ARG A 82 0.27 12.62 -15.56
CA ARG A 82 -0.35 11.30 -15.72
C ARG A 82 -1.73 11.17 -15.07
N LEU A 83 -2.19 12.20 -14.33
CA LEU A 83 -3.53 12.27 -13.74
C LEU A 83 -4.48 13.09 -14.60
#